data_AF-A0A7W3JG29-F1
#
_entry.id   AF-A0A7W3JG29-F1
#
_cell.length_a   1.000
_cell.length_b   1.000
_cell.length_c   1.000
_cell.angle_alpha   90.00
_cell.angle_beta   90.00
_cell.angle_gamma   90.00
#
_symmetry.space_group_name_H-M   'P 1'
#
loop_
_entity.id
_entity.type
_entity.pdbx_description
1 polymer ?
#
loop_
_entity_poly.entity_id
_entity_poly.type
_entity_poly.pdbx_seq_one_letter_code
_entity_poly.pdbx_strand_id
1 'polypeptide(L)'
;MTSHRIRTPSSTHPVDDTAPEPAAPAQPNRSTRATHAASVDPSVASTAPVRGPRRTASRVALALAVLVLAGHLGATLLWSSAGNPVRTAVGEQTLRGYMLPFFQQSWSVFAPEPVSSDISLDVRAHRAGSTDATEWFTVTDRDIANGVTHHLIPSRAYLTNFSLARGWFQSYDALGDGAGAAVGRSQIGGDWRQALNDDVQASSTASEPTVAAYVDYEDALNRIASSVAVAQWGEVDDVQVRVRITPVTPFEQRADPVADPEFRFVTSGWRSPLPASTMDQGAIDVLYGRGGRS
;
A
#
# COMPACT_ATOMS: atom_id res chain seq x y z
N MET A 1 -4.89 57.01 -36.83
CA MET A 1 -5.17 56.51 -38.20
C MET A 1 -3.86 56.02 -38.79
N THR A 2 -3.79 54.77 -39.25
CA THR A 2 -2.97 54.25 -40.37
C THR A 2 -3.32 52.77 -40.54
N SER A 3 -3.53 52.32 -41.78
CA SER A 3 -3.93 50.95 -42.14
C SER A 3 -2.72 50.11 -42.60
N HIS A 4 -2.72 48.80 -42.36
CA HIS A 4 -2.88 47.75 -43.41
C HIS A 4 -2.37 46.35 -43.02
N ARG A 5 -3.24 45.35 -43.23
CA ARG A 5 -3.02 43.92 -43.57
C ARG A 5 -1.76 43.18 -43.10
N ILE A 6 -2.01 42.10 -42.36
CA ILE A 6 -1.20 40.86 -42.40
C ILE A 6 -1.99 39.75 -43.14
N ARG A 7 -1.27 38.74 -43.63
CA ARG A 7 -1.62 37.73 -44.63
C ARG A 7 -2.14 36.43 -43.97
N THR A 8 -3.18 35.81 -44.53
CA THR A 8 -3.64 34.41 -44.29
C THR A 8 -2.92 33.42 -45.25
N PRO A 9 -3.12 32.08 -45.19
CA PRO A 9 -3.99 31.21 -44.35
C PRO A 9 -3.14 30.31 -43.38
N SER A 10 -3.54 29.17 -42.79
CA SER A 10 -4.67 28.22 -43.00
C SER A 10 -4.95 27.29 -41.78
N SER A 11 -6.04 26.50 -41.88
CA SER A 11 -6.33 25.12 -41.37
C SER A 11 -5.50 24.51 -40.20
N THR A 12 -6.02 23.80 -39.19
CA THR A 12 -7.36 23.27 -38.77
C THR A 12 -7.17 22.64 -37.36
N HIS A 13 -8.14 22.17 -36.54
CA HIS A 13 -9.60 21.96 -36.61
C HIS A 13 -10.20 22.04 -35.17
N PRO A 14 -11.47 22.41 -34.94
CA PRO A 14 -12.09 22.33 -33.62
C PRO A 14 -13.10 21.19 -33.43
N VAL A 15 -13.42 20.98 -32.15
CA VAL A 15 -14.38 20.06 -31.50
C VAL A 15 -15.84 20.42 -31.84
N ASP A 16 -16.77 19.46 -31.68
CA ASP A 16 -18.22 19.73 -31.69
C ASP A 16 -18.93 18.98 -30.53
N ASP A 17 -20.05 19.53 -30.04
CA ASP A 17 -20.59 19.28 -28.69
C ASP A 17 -22.14 19.22 -28.67
N THR A 18 -22.69 18.11 -28.13
CA THR A 18 -24.01 17.93 -27.46
C THR A 18 -25.37 18.30 -28.15
N ALA A 19 -26.20 17.26 -28.37
CA ALA A 19 -27.70 17.18 -28.32
C ALA A 19 -28.56 17.86 -29.45
N PRO A 20 -29.76 17.33 -29.87
CA PRO A 20 -30.94 17.04 -29.02
C PRO A 20 -31.86 15.82 -29.37
N GLU A 21 -32.92 15.63 -28.56
CA GLU A 21 -34.12 14.75 -28.70
C GLU A 21 -35.18 15.32 -29.71
N PRO A 22 -36.41 14.77 -29.92
CA PRO A 22 -36.99 13.41 -29.79
C PRO A 22 -37.81 12.95 -31.05
N ALA A 23 -38.36 11.71 -31.08
CA ALA A 23 -39.66 11.36 -31.74
C ALA A 23 -40.05 9.86 -31.65
N ALA A 24 -41.35 9.56 -31.60
CA ALA A 24 -41.95 8.22 -31.77
C ALA A 24 -42.92 8.17 -32.97
N PRO A 25 -43.22 7.00 -33.57
CA PRO A 25 -44.61 6.76 -34.00
C PRO A 25 -45.14 5.29 -34.00
N ALA A 26 -46.44 5.20 -33.69
CA ALA A 26 -47.53 4.42 -34.34
C ALA A 26 -47.43 2.91 -34.70
N GLN A 27 -48.43 2.16 -34.20
CA GLN A 27 -49.19 1.13 -34.96
C GLN A 27 -50.46 1.79 -35.59
N PRO A 28 -51.36 1.14 -36.38
CA PRO A 28 -51.43 -0.28 -36.82
C PRO A 28 -51.75 -0.49 -38.32
N ASN A 29 -51.89 -1.76 -38.77
CA ASN A 29 -52.84 -2.09 -39.84
C ASN A 29 -53.46 -3.51 -39.66
N ARG A 30 -54.75 -3.67 -40.01
CA ARG A 30 -55.49 -4.93 -40.08
C ARG A 30 -55.95 -5.18 -41.52
N SER A 31 -55.58 -6.33 -42.08
CA SER A 31 -56.32 -7.10 -43.10
C SER A 31 -55.60 -8.43 -43.31
N THR A 32 -56.24 -9.55 -43.67
CA THR A 32 -57.64 -9.75 -44.10
C THR A 32 -58.13 -11.14 -43.65
N ARG A 33 -59.46 -11.29 -43.49
CA ARG A 33 -60.11 -12.59 -43.28
C ARG A 33 -60.37 -13.25 -44.63
N ALA A 34 -60.04 -14.54 -44.76
CA ALA A 34 -60.60 -15.42 -45.78
C ALA A 34 -60.98 -16.77 -45.14
N THR A 35 -62.22 -17.20 -45.36
CA THR A 35 -62.80 -18.43 -44.79
C THR A 35 -62.93 -19.52 -45.85
N HIS A 36 -62.50 -20.74 -45.53
CA HIS A 36 -63.05 -21.96 -46.11
C HIS A 36 -63.08 -23.11 -45.10
N ALA A 37 -63.92 -24.11 -45.36
CA ALA A 37 -64.61 -24.86 -44.31
C ALA A 37 -64.04 -26.24 -43.95
N ALA A 38 -64.25 -26.58 -42.67
CA ALA A 38 -64.50 -27.88 -42.06
C ALA A 38 -63.96 -29.19 -42.70
N SER A 39 -63.16 -29.89 -41.91
CA SER A 39 -63.32 -31.34 -41.68
C SER A 39 -62.99 -31.71 -40.23
N VAL A 40 -63.71 -32.69 -39.70
CA VAL A 40 -63.64 -33.28 -38.34
C VAL A 40 -62.73 -34.53 -38.48
N ASP A 41 -61.94 -35.07 -37.54
CA ASP A 41 -62.12 -35.23 -36.08
C ASP A 41 -60.74 -35.48 -35.35
N PRO A 42 -60.58 -36.17 -34.21
CA PRO A 42 -60.03 -35.55 -33.01
C PRO A 42 -58.62 -36.06 -32.59
N SER A 43 -57.91 -35.26 -31.78
CA SER A 43 -56.94 -35.81 -30.84
C SER A 43 -56.67 -34.86 -29.67
N VAL A 44 -57.14 -35.23 -28.48
CA VAL A 44 -56.76 -34.58 -27.22
C VAL A 44 -55.40 -35.12 -26.77
N ALA A 45 -54.35 -34.77 -27.52
CA ALA A 45 -52.98 -35.00 -27.13
C ALA A 45 -52.53 -33.87 -26.19
N SER A 46 -52.78 -34.04 -24.88
CA SER A 46 -52.27 -33.13 -23.85
C SER A 46 -50.74 -33.10 -23.89
N THR A 47 -50.18 -32.05 -24.48
CA THR A 47 -48.73 -31.90 -24.62
C THR A 47 -48.11 -31.61 -23.26
N ALA A 48 -47.71 -32.67 -22.56
CA ALA A 48 -46.91 -32.55 -21.35
C ALA A 48 -45.67 -31.69 -21.68
N PRO A 49 -45.42 -30.57 -20.99
CA PRO A 49 -44.31 -29.71 -21.34
C PRO A 49 -43.01 -30.46 -21.08
N VAL A 50 -42.29 -30.77 -22.15
CA VAL A 50 -40.94 -31.35 -22.09
C VAL A 50 -40.11 -30.46 -21.16
N ARG A 51 -39.81 -30.98 -19.96
CA ARG A 51 -38.99 -30.30 -18.97
C ARG A 51 -37.56 -30.29 -19.49
N GLY A 52 -37.27 -29.32 -20.37
CA GLY A 52 -36.01 -29.28 -21.10
C GLY A 52 -34.79 -29.22 -20.16
N PRO A 53 -33.60 -29.61 -20.66
CA PRO A 53 -32.40 -29.83 -19.83
C PRO A 53 -32.06 -28.67 -18.87
N ARG A 54 -32.37 -27.43 -19.27
CA ARG A 54 -32.23 -26.21 -18.45
C ARG A 54 -32.98 -26.26 -17.11
N ARG A 55 -34.16 -26.91 -17.05
CA ARG A 55 -34.94 -27.07 -15.80
C ARG A 55 -34.36 -28.14 -14.88
N THR A 56 -33.64 -29.13 -15.43
CA THR A 56 -32.94 -30.14 -14.64
C THR A 56 -31.62 -29.59 -14.12
N ALA A 57 -30.85 -28.91 -14.99
CA ALA A 57 -29.62 -28.23 -14.62
C ALA A 57 -29.84 -27.16 -13.54
N SER A 58 -30.89 -26.33 -13.64
CA SER A 58 -31.19 -25.34 -12.60
C SER A 58 -31.60 -25.94 -11.26
N ARG A 59 -32.26 -27.11 -11.25
CA ARG A 59 -32.56 -27.86 -10.02
C ARG A 59 -31.31 -28.44 -9.38
N VAL A 60 -30.39 -28.98 -10.18
CA VAL A 60 -29.09 -29.48 -9.68
C VAL A 60 -28.25 -28.32 -9.13
N ALA A 61 -28.17 -27.20 -9.85
CA ALA A 61 -27.47 -26.00 -9.38
C ALA A 61 -28.07 -25.45 -8.08
N LEU A 62 -29.40 -25.40 -7.96
CA LEU A 62 -30.08 -24.99 -6.74
C LEU A 62 -29.80 -25.96 -5.57
N ALA A 63 -29.83 -27.27 -5.82
CA ALA A 63 -29.51 -28.27 -4.79
C ALA A 63 -28.07 -28.13 -4.30
N LEU A 64 -27.10 -27.92 -5.21
CA LEU A 64 -25.70 -27.67 -4.86
C LEU A 64 -25.55 -26.35 -4.06
N ALA A 65 -26.22 -25.27 -4.47
CA ALA A 65 -26.20 -24.00 -3.74
C ALA A 65 -26.78 -24.13 -2.31
N VAL A 66 -27.88 -24.88 -2.15
CA VAL A 66 -28.48 -25.17 -0.83
C VAL A 66 -27.54 -26.01 0.03
N LEU A 67 -26.86 -27.02 -0.53
CA LEU A 67 -25.88 -27.84 0.19
C LEU A 67 -24.67 -27.02 0.65
N VAL A 68 -24.13 -26.16 -0.22
CA VAL A 68 -23.02 -25.24 0.14
C VAL A 68 -23.45 -24.26 1.23
N LEU A 69 -24.64 -23.67 1.11
CA LEU A 69 -25.18 -22.76 2.12
C LEU A 69 -25.41 -23.46 3.46
N ALA A 70 -26.01 -24.65 3.47
CA ALA A 70 -26.22 -25.45 4.67
C ALA A 70 -24.89 -25.85 5.32
N GLY A 71 -23.89 -26.22 4.53
CA GLY A 71 -22.53 -26.49 5.00
C GLY A 71 -21.87 -25.27 5.63
N HIS A 72 -21.97 -24.10 4.99
CA HIS A 72 -21.45 -22.84 5.53
C HIS A 72 -22.12 -22.47 6.85
N LEU A 73 -23.47 -22.48 6.91
CA LEU A 73 -24.22 -22.19 8.13
C LEU A 73 -23.90 -23.19 9.25
N GLY A 74 -23.79 -24.48 8.93
CA GLY A 74 -23.37 -25.51 9.89
C GLY A 74 -21.97 -25.27 10.44
N ALA A 75 -21.01 -24.91 9.58
CA ALA A 75 -19.66 -24.56 9.99
C ALA A 75 -19.61 -23.28 10.83
N THR A 76 -20.39 -22.25 10.50
CA THR A 76 -20.51 -21.00 11.28
C THR A 76 -21.11 -21.25 12.67
N LEU A 77 -22.17 -22.07 12.76
CA LEU A 77 -22.73 -22.50 14.04
C LEU A 77 -21.70 -23.28 14.87
N LEU A 78 -20.95 -24.17 14.24
CA LEU A 78 -19.91 -24.96 14.91
C LEU A 78 -18.73 -24.09 15.37
N TRP A 79 -18.37 -23.07 14.60
CA TRP A 79 -17.35 -22.07 14.95
C TRP A 79 -17.75 -21.23 16.16
N SER A 80 -19.00 -20.78 16.20
CA SER A 80 -19.55 -20.01 17.34
C SER A 80 -19.89 -20.87 18.57
N SER A 81 -19.88 -22.20 18.44
CA SER A 81 -20.29 -23.11 19.51
C SER A 81 -19.19 -23.37 20.55
N ALA A 82 -19.62 -23.51 21.81
CA ALA A 82 -18.78 -24.08 22.86
C ALA A 82 -18.31 -25.51 22.50
N GLY A 83 -17.20 -25.95 23.08
CA GLY A 83 -16.60 -27.25 22.78
C GLY A 83 -17.60 -28.41 22.89
N ASN A 84 -17.78 -29.13 21.78
CA ASN A 84 -18.73 -30.23 21.68
C ASN A 84 -18.18 -31.36 20.78
N PRO A 85 -18.66 -32.61 20.90
CA PRO A 85 -18.09 -33.75 20.18
C PRO A 85 -18.11 -33.62 18.65
N VAL A 86 -19.10 -32.92 18.08
CA VAL A 86 -19.20 -32.69 16.63
C VAL A 86 -18.08 -31.75 16.17
N ARG A 87 -17.81 -30.69 16.93
CA ARG A 87 -16.69 -29.77 16.68
C ARG A 87 -15.34 -30.49 16.77
N THR A 88 -15.17 -31.39 17.74
CA THR A 88 -13.97 -32.23 17.85
C THR A 88 -13.82 -33.17 16.66
N ALA A 89 -14.91 -33.79 16.19
CA ALA A 89 -14.88 -34.71 15.05
C ALA A 89 -14.59 -34.04 13.70
N VAL A 90 -15.05 -32.80 13.48
CA VAL A 90 -14.71 -31.99 12.28
C VAL A 90 -13.25 -31.54 12.28
N GLY A 91 -12.64 -31.44 13.47
CA GLY A 91 -11.25 -31.04 13.65
C GLY A 91 -11.09 -29.51 13.65
N GLU A 92 -10.35 -29.01 14.64
CA GLU A 92 -10.19 -27.58 14.84
C GLU A 92 -9.46 -26.90 13.67
N GLN A 93 -8.43 -27.54 13.13
CA GLN A 93 -7.64 -26.99 12.02
C GLN A 93 -8.45 -26.87 10.72
N THR A 94 -9.33 -27.85 10.43
CA THR A 94 -10.25 -27.83 9.29
C THR A 94 -11.19 -26.63 9.39
N LEU A 95 -11.79 -26.44 10.57
CA LEU A 95 -12.74 -25.37 10.81
C LEU A 95 -12.05 -24.00 10.80
N ARG A 96 -10.84 -23.88 11.37
CA ARG A 96 -9.99 -22.68 11.29
C ARG A 96 -9.65 -22.33 9.84
N GLY A 97 -9.18 -23.29 9.04
CA GLY A 97 -8.82 -23.08 7.64
C GLY A 97 -9.99 -22.60 6.76
N TYR A 98 -11.21 -23.07 7.04
CA TYR A 98 -12.41 -22.61 6.33
C TYR A 98 -12.96 -21.26 6.85
N MET A 99 -12.91 -20.99 8.16
CA MET A 99 -13.51 -19.79 8.76
C MET A 99 -12.60 -18.57 8.76
N LEU A 100 -11.31 -18.70 9.09
CA LEU A 100 -10.39 -17.56 9.24
C LEU A 100 -10.30 -16.65 8.00
N PRO A 101 -10.32 -17.14 6.74
CA PRO A 101 -10.29 -16.26 5.57
C PRO A 101 -11.46 -15.26 5.50
N PHE A 102 -12.60 -15.58 6.10
CA PHE A 102 -13.82 -14.77 6.05
C PHE A 102 -14.15 -14.06 7.39
N PHE A 103 -13.73 -14.66 8.51
CA PHE A 103 -14.07 -14.21 9.87
C PHE A 103 -12.82 -14.00 10.73
N GLN A 104 -11.91 -13.11 10.31
CA GLN A 104 -10.80 -12.67 11.16
C GLN A 104 -11.32 -11.78 12.30
N GLN A 105 -11.46 -12.37 13.50
CA GLN A 105 -11.80 -11.63 14.71
C GLN A 105 -10.54 -10.99 15.30
N SER A 106 -10.14 -9.84 14.76
CA SER A 106 -9.04 -9.04 15.32
C SER A 106 -9.55 -8.10 16.42
N TRP A 107 -9.29 -8.44 17.68
CA TRP A 107 -9.56 -7.58 18.83
C TRP A 107 -8.68 -6.32 18.87
N SER A 108 -7.62 -6.29 18.05
CA SER A 108 -6.71 -5.13 17.89
C SER A 108 -7.42 -3.86 17.43
N VAL A 109 -8.63 -3.96 16.85
CA VAL A 109 -9.45 -2.79 16.48
C VAL A 109 -9.96 -2.03 17.71
N PHE A 110 -10.21 -2.73 18.84
CA PHE A 110 -10.77 -2.14 20.06
C PHE A 110 -9.71 -1.88 21.14
N ALA A 111 -8.63 -2.67 21.14
CA ALA A 111 -7.44 -2.44 21.92
C ALA A 111 -6.21 -2.66 21.04
N PRO A 112 -5.80 -1.65 20.24
CA PRO A 112 -4.51 -1.68 19.58
C PRO A 112 -3.42 -1.87 20.64
N GLU A 113 -2.38 -2.64 20.32
CA GLU A 113 -1.22 -2.70 21.21
C GLU A 113 -0.66 -1.27 21.38
N PRO A 114 -0.41 -0.81 22.62
CA PRO A 114 0.14 0.51 22.85
C PRO A 114 1.43 0.69 22.05
N VAL A 115 1.57 1.83 21.37
CA VAL A 115 2.80 2.18 20.65
C VAL A 115 3.95 2.19 21.66
N SER A 116 4.82 1.18 21.55
CA SER A 116 5.91 0.91 22.50
C SER A 116 7.18 1.71 22.22
N SER A 117 7.28 2.32 21.02
CA SER A 117 8.37 3.20 20.64
C SER A 117 7.96 4.20 19.57
N ASP A 118 8.58 5.37 19.61
CA ASP A 118 8.58 6.34 18.52
C ASP A 118 9.81 6.14 17.61
N ILE A 119 9.68 6.50 16.34
CA ILE A 119 10.67 6.28 15.27
C ILE A 119 10.94 7.60 14.56
N SER A 120 12.20 8.03 14.56
CA SER A 120 12.65 9.22 13.84
C SER A 120 13.74 8.86 12.84
N LEU A 121 13.70 9.49 11.67
CA LEU A 121 14.71 9.37 10.61
C LEU A 121 15.69 10.53 10.70
N ASP A 122 16.97 10.22 10.88
CA ASP A 122 18.06 11.19 10.80
C ASP A 122 18.94 10.89 9.58
N VAL A 123 19.37 11.94 8.88
CA VAL A 123 20.22 11.89 7.68
C VAL A 123 21.50 12.70 7.93
N ARG A 124 22.63 12.25 7.37
CA ARG A 124 23.85 13.06 7.22
C ARG A 124 24.57 12.71 5.92
N ALA A 125 25.55 13.53 5.54
CA ALA A 125 26.28 13.37 4.29
C ALA A 125 27.77 13.73 4.43
N HIS A 126 28.58 13.23 3.48
CA HIS A 126 29.85 13.86 3.11
C HIS A 126 29.55 14.88 2.01
N ARG A 127 29.97 16.14 2.20
CA ARG A 127 29.83 17.18 1.17
C ARG A 127 30.86 16.96 0.07
N ALA A 128 30.56 17.34 -1.17
CA ALA A 128 31.46 17.18 -2.31
C ALA A 128 32.89 17.68 -2.00
N GLY A 129 33.87 16.78 -2.08
CA GLY A 129 35.28 17.05 -1.78
C GLY A 129 35.63 17.20 -0.30
N SER A 130 34.75 16.80 0.62
CA SER A 130 34.94 16.88 2.08
C SER A 130 34.83 15.51 2.74
N THR A 131 35.88 15.11 3.47
CA THR A 131 35.91 13.88 4.27
C THR A 131 35.16 13.97 5.59
N ASP A 132 34.66 15.16 5.95
CA ASP A 132 34.02 15.40 7.24
C ASP A 132 32.50 15.23 7.11
N ALA A 133 31.98 14.26 7.85
CA ALA A 133 30.55 14.02 7.97
C ALA A 133 29.82 15.25 8.55
N THR A 134 28.68 15.61 7.96
CA THR A 134 27.81 16.63 8.52
C THR A 134 27.20 16.20 9.85
N GLU A 135 26.68 17.18 10.60
CA GLU A 135 25.78 16.92 11.71
C GLU A 135 24.53 16.15 11.25
N TRP A 136 23.95 15.37 12.17
CA TRP A 136 22.70 14.65 11.90
C TRP A 136 21.53 15.63 11.78
N PHE A 137 20.82 15.55 10.66
CA PHE A 137 19.59 16.29 10.40
C PHE A 137 18.37 15.37 10.58
N THR A 138 17.53 15.65 11.58
CA THR A 138 16.31 14.87 11.82
C THR A 138 15.21 15.27 10.82
N VAL A 139 14.95 14.41 9.84
CA VAL A 139 13.93 14.59 8.81
C VAL A 139 12.54 14.64 9.44
N THR A 140 12.28 13.75 10.40
CA THR A 140 10.98 13.63 11.09
C THR A 140 10.61 14.91 11.85
N ASP A 141 11.57 15.57 12.50
CA ASP A 141 11.32 16.81 13.24
C ASP A 141 11.00 17.96 12.28
N ARG A 142 11.69 18.04 11.13
CA ARG A 142 11.38 18.99 10.06
C ARG A 142 10.00 18.74 9.47
N ASP A 143 9.65 17.49 9.22
CA ASP A 143 8.34 17.09 8.69
C ASP A 143 7.19 17.47 9.65
N ILE A 144 7.37 17.24 10.95
CA ILE A 144 6.41 17.59 12.00
C ILE A 144 6.27 19.12 12.07
N ALA A 145 7.38 19.86 12.09
CA ALA A 145 7.37 21.33 12.11
C ALA A 145 6.65 21.93 10.88
N ASN A 146 6.94 21.41 9.68
CA ASN A 146 6.35 21.90 8.43
C ASN A 146 4.88 21.48 8.23
N GLY A 147 4.50 20.29 8.71
CA GLY A 147 3.25 19.65 8.33
C GLY A 147 2.20 19.49 9.44
N VAL A 148 2.59 19.59 10.72
CA VAL A 148 1.74 19.24 11.86
C VAL A 148 1.67 20.37 12.88
N THR A 149 2.82 20.86 13.35
CA THR A 149 2.89 21.90 14.38
C THR A 149 2.28 23.20 13.88
N HIS A 150 1.46 23.86 14.71
CA HIS A 150 0.75 25.12 14.40
C HIS A 150 -0.22 25.10 13.20
N HIS A 151 -0.54 23.93 12.63
CA HIS A 151 -1.49 23.80 11.51
C HIS A 151 -2.89 23.42 11.99
N LEU A 152 -3.91 24.19 11.60
CA LEU A 152 -5.33 23.88 11.89
C LEU A 152 -5.83 22.61 11.17
N ILE A 153 -5.25 22.32 10.01
CA ILE A 153 -5.50 21.12 9.21
C ILE A 153 -4.12 20.51 8.91
N PRO A 154 -3.59 19.61 9.75
CA PRO A 154 -2.27 19.06 9.56
C PRO A 154 -2.20 18.20 8.29
N SER A 155 -1.13 18.37 7.52
CA SER A 155 -0.86 17.56 6.34
C SER A 155 -0.45 16.14 6.75
N ARG A 156 -0.71 15.17 5.88
CA ARG A 156 -0.26 13.77 6.07
C ARG A 156 0.99 13.41 5.28
N ALA A 157 1.67 14.38 4.66
CA ALA A 157 2.85 14.14 3.83
C ALA A 157 3.99 13.47 4.63
N TYR A 158 4.16 13.86 5.91
CA TYR A 158 5.15 13.26 6.82
C TYR A 158 4.98 11.75 7.03
N LEU A 159 3.76 11.21 6.85
CA LEU A 159 3.51 9.78 7.02
C LEU A 159 4.28 8.93 6.00
N THR A 160 4.66 9.48 4.84
CA THR A 160 5.49 8.77 3.86
C THR A 160 6.87 8.46 4.42
N ASN A 161 7.59 9.48 4.91
CA ASN A 161 8.92 9.33 5.50
C ASN A 161 8.89 8.48 6.78
N PHE A 162 7.89 8.70 7.63
CA PHE A 162 7.68 7.89 8.85
C PHE A 162 7.42 6.42 8.52
N SER A 163 6.56 6.12 7.55
CA SER A 163 6.26 4.74 7.14
C SER A 163 7.48 4.08 6.49
N LEU A 164 8.28 4.83 5.74
CA LEU A 164 9.52 4.35 5.13
C LEU A 164 10.57 4.00 6.20
N ALA A 165 10.83 4.90 7.16
CA ALA A 165 11.75 4.65 8.26
C ALA A 165 11.30 3.48 9.15
N ARG A 166 9.99 3.36 9.41
CA ARG A 166 9.41 2.23 10.13
C ARG A 166 9.51 0.92 9.37
N GLY A 167 9.20 0.92 8.07
CA GLY A 167 9.31 -0.26 7.20
C GLY A 167 10.75 -0.75 7.08
N TRP A 168 11.70 0.18 6.90
CA TRP A 168 13.13 -0.11 6.95
C TRP A 168 13.53 -0.75 8.28
N PHE A 169 13.18 -0.12 9.41
CA PHE A 169 13.53 -0.66 10.73
C PHE A 169 12.90 -2.04 10.98
N GLN A 170 11.65 -2.27 10.55
CA GLN A 170 11.01 -3.59 10.63
C GLN A 170 11.68 -4.63 9.73
N SER A 171 12.11 -4.25 8.53
CA SER A 171 12.84 -5.16 7.63
C SER A 171 14.24 -5.50 8.14
N TYR A 172 14.92 -4.54 8.79
CA TYR A 172 16.19 -4.75 9.50
C TYR A 172 16.01 -5.73 10.66
N ASP A 173 15.00 -5.54 11.51
CA ASP A 173 14.69 -6.41 12.66
C ASP A 173 14.39 -7.85 12.18
N ALA A 174 13.70 -7.97 11.03
CA ALA A 174 13.41 -9.26 10.40
C ALA A 174 14.63 -9.98 9.79
N LEU A 175 15.80 -9.34 9.67
CA LEU A 175 17.04 -10.03 9.29
C LEU A 175 17.59 -10.91 10.43
N GLY A 176 17.20 -10.62 11.67
CA GLY A 176 17.68 -11.29 12.87
C GLY A 176 19.14 -10.96 13.24
N ASP A 177 19.67 -11.73 14.18
CA ASP A 177 21.01 -11.53 14.72
C ASP A 177 22.11 -11.73 13.65
N GLY A 178 23.20 -10.97 13.77
CA GLY A 178 24.36 -11.03 12.88
C GLY A 178 24.33 -10.05 11.70
N ALA A 179 23.14 -9.71 11.19
CA ALA A 179 22.99 -8.82 10.03
C ALA A 179 23.52 -7.40 10.24
N GLY A 180 23.52 -6.89 11.49
CA GLY A 180 23.92 -5.52 11.82
C GLY A 180 25.34 -5.13 11.36
N ALA A 181 26.28 -6.07 11.30
CA ALA A 181 27.64 -5.82 10.83
C ALA A 181 27.73 -5.63 9.30
N ALA A 182 26.85 -6.29 8.54
CA ALA A 182 26.73 -6.10 7.10
C ALA A 182 25.97 -4.79 6.78
N VAL A 183 24.85 -4.56 7.47
CA VAL A 183 24.05 -3.34 7.38
C VAL A 183 24.90 -2.08 7.64
N GLY A 184 25.69 -2.09 8.72
CA GLY A 184 26.57 -0.99 9.11
C GLY A 184 27.82 -0.81 8.24
N ARG A 185 28.13 -1.75 7.32
CA ARG A 185 29.31 -1.64 6.44
C ARG A 185 29.03 -0.64 5.31
N SER A 186 29.92 0.32 5.12
CA SER A 186 29.86 1.24 3.97
C SER A 186 29.97 0.48 2.64
N GLN A 187 29.13 0.87 1.68
CA GLN A 187 29.08 0.31 0.33
C GLN A 187 28.95 1.50 -0.62
N ILE A 188 30.02 1.83 -1.34
CA ILE A 188 30.15 3.02 -2.19
C ILE A 188 30.40 2.55 -3.63
N GLY A 189 29.71 3.15 -4.61
CA GLY A 189 29.71 2.71 -6.01
C GLY A 189 28.29 2.53 -6.55
N GLY A 190 28.15 2.42 -7.88
CA GLY A 190 26.84 2.22 -8.52
C GLY A 190 26.19 0.84 -8.25
N ASP A 191 26.98 -0.10 -7.75
CA ASP A 191 26.65 -1.48 -7.40
C ASP A 191 26.46 -1.70 -5.88
N TRP A 192 26.47 -0.63 -5.07
CA TRP A 192 26.35 -0.71 -3.60
C TRP A 192 25.19 -1.59 -3.13
N ARG A 193 24.07 -1.56 -3.87
CA ARG A 193 22.85 -2.30 -3.57
C ARG A 193 23.02 -3.81 -3.72
N GLN A 194 23.78 -4.25 -4.73
CA GLN A 194 24.14 -5.66 -4.88
C GLN A 194 25.14 -6.08 -3.81
N ALA A 195 26.18 -5.27 -3.58
CA ALA A 195 27.18 -5.56 -2.54
C ALA A 195 26.56 -5.66 -1.13
N LEU A 196 25.55 -4.83 -0.82
CA LEU A 196 24.77 -4.94 0.42
C LEU A 196 23.93 -6.22 0.47
N ASN A 197 23.22 -6.57 -0.60
CA ASN A 197 22.47 -7.82 -0.68
C ASN A 197 23.38 -9.02 -0.37
N ASP A 198 24.50 -9.11 -1.07
CA ASP A 198 25.39 -10.28 -1.00
C ASP A 198 26.03 -10.40 0.40
N ASP A 199 26.38 -9.27 1.04
CA ASP A 199 26.94 -9.23 2.39
C ASP A 199 25.90 -9.57 3.48
N VAL A 200 24.64 -9.12 3.32
CA VAL A 200 23.54 -9.47 4.24
C VAL A 200 23.11 -10.93 4.06
N GLN A 201 23.07 -11.46 2.83
CA GLN A 201 22.83 -12.90 2.58
C GLN A 201 23.95 -13.77 3.18
N ALA A 202 25.21 -13.32 3.14
CA ALA A 202 26.33 -14.04 3.75
C ALA A 202 26.35 -13.97 5.29
N SER A 203 25.74 -12.93 5.89
CA SER A 203 25.85 -12.64 7.33
C SER A 203 24.58 -12.93 8.15
N SER A 204 23.43 -13.11 7.52
CA SER A 204 22.14 -13.34 8.19
C SER A 204 21.62 -14.77 7.98
N THR A 205 20.69 -15.20 8.83
CA THR A 205 19.95 -16.47 8.66
C THR A 205 18.58 -16.27 8.01
N ALA A 206 18.28 -15.05 7.56
CA ALA A 206 17.01 -14.66 6.97
C ALA A 206 16.80 -15.25 5.57
N SER A 207 15.54 -15.38 5.17
CA SER A 207 15.21 -15.87 3.82
C SER A 207 15.60 -14.83 2.76
N GLU A 208 15.93 -15.30 1.55
CA GLU A 208 16.26 -14.43 0.41
C GLU A 208 15.18 -13.34 0.15
N PRO A 209 13.86 -13.62 0.19
CA PRO A 209 12.84 -12.57 0.12
C PRO A 209 12.89 -11.55 1.27
N THR A 210 13.29 -11.95 2.48
CA THR A 210 13.47 -11.05 3.63
C THR A 210 14.64 -10.09 3.40
N VAL A 211 15.77 -10.61 2.90
CA VAL A 211 16.94 -9.81 2.57
C VAL A 211 16.63 -8.84 1.43
N ALA A 212 15.98 -9.32 0.36
CA ALA A 212 15.54 -8.47 -0.75
C ALA A 212 14.62 -7.33 -0.28
N ALA A 213 13.65 -7.61 0.58
CA ALA A 213 12.76 -6.59 1.15
C ALA A 213 13.53 -5.52 1.96
N TYR A 214 14.53 -5.92 2.76
CA TYR A 214 15.41 -4.97 3.46
C TYR A 214 16.20 -4.08 2.47
N VAL A 215 16.78 -4.67 1.43
CA VAL A 215 17.55 -3.94 0.41
C VAL A 215 16.66 -2.99 -0.41
N ASP A 216 15.38 -3.31 -0.60
CA ASP A 216 14.37 -2.40 -1.17
C ASP A 216 14.07 -1.21 -0.26
N TYR A 217 13.90 -1.43 1.05
CA TYR A 217 13.74 -0.33 1.99
C TYR A 217 15.01 0.54 2.09
N GLU A 218 16.20 -0.06 2.07
CA GLU A 218 17.47 0.69 2.07
C GLU A 218 17.60 1.58 0.82
N ASP A 219 17.28 1.07 -0.38
CA ASP A 219 17.31 1.87 -1.61
C ASP A 219 16.31 3.03 -1.58
N ALA A 220 15.07 2.78 -1.17
CA ALA A 220 14.05 3.82 -1.05
C ALA A 220 14.43 4.88 -0.02
N LEU A 221 15.00 4.49 1.12
CA LEU A 221 15.40 5.39 2.19
C LEU A 221 16.69 6.15 1.83
N ASN A 222 17.62 5.54 1.09
CA ASN A 222 18.78 6.23 0.50
C ASN A 222 18.36 7.29 -0.55
N ARG A 223 17.32 7.06 -1.35
CA ARG A 223 16.78 8.07 -2.30
C ARG A 223 16.28 9.32 -1.57
N ILE A 224 15.47 9.14 -0.52
CA ILE A 224 14.96 10.26 0.30
C ILE A 224 16.11 10.95 1.03
N ALA A 225 17.06 10.18 1.57
CA ALA A 225 18.22 10.75 2.24
C ALA A 225 19.12 11.53 1.27
N SER A 226 19.28 11.08 0.03
CA SER A 226 20.06 11.76 -1.01
C SER A 226 19.44 13.11 -1.38
N SER A 227 18.14 13.16 -1.62
CA SER A 227 17.45 14.41 -1.99
C SER A 227 17.39 15.40 -0.82
N VAL A 228 17.16 14.93 0.41
CA VAL A 228 17.27 15.76 1.63
C VAL A 228 18.69 16.28 1.83
N ALA A 229 19.70 15.43 1.62
CA ALA A 229 21.11 15.82 1.74
C ALA A 229 21.48 16.91 0.72
N VAL A 230 21.00 16.78 -0.53
CA VAL A 230 21.20 17.79 -1.56
C VAL A 230 20.51 19.11 -1.21
N ALA A 231 19.27 19.07 -0.71
CA ALA A 231 18.56 20.27 -0.28
C ALA A 231 19.27 21.00 0.88
N GLN A 232 19.84 20.27 1.83
CA GLN A 232 20.44 20.82 3.04
C GLN A 232 21.92 21.23 2.89
N TRP A 233 22.68 20.55 2.02
CA TRP A 233 24.14 20.73 1.92
C TRP A 233 24.68 20.94 0.50
N GLY A 234 23.88 20.82 -0.56
CA GLY A 234 24.32 20.92 -1.95
C GLY A 234 24.88 19.60 -2.48
N GLU A 235 25.90 19.63 -3.34
CA GLU A 235 26.52 18.40 -3.83
C GLU A 235 27.15 17.59 -2.69
N VAL A 236 26.91 16.27 -2.70
CA VAL A 236 27.34 15.31 -1.66
C VAL A 236 27.97 14.09 -2.32
N ASP A 237 29.00 13.54 -1.68
CA ASP A 237 29.75 12.36 -2.17
C ASP A 237 29.16 11.04 -1.64
N ASP A 238 28.77 11.03 -0.35
CA ASP A 238 28.15 9.90 0.33
C ASP A 238 27.00 10.37 1.24
N VAL A 239 26.05 9.49 1.49
CA VAL A 239 24.93 9.70 2.42
C VAL A 239 24.90 8.57 3.45
N GLN A 240 24.51 8.90 4.69
CA GLN A 240 24.27 7.93 5.74
C GLN A 240 22.97 8.25 6.48
N VAL A 241 22.27 7.19 6.87
CA VAL A 241 20.99 7.27 7.55
C VAL A 241 21.06 6.54 8.89
N ARG A 242 20.26 7.01 9.85
CA ARG A 242 19.97 6.23 11.04
C ARG A 242 18.50 6.38 11.40
N VAL A 243 17.94 5.31 11.95
CA VAL A 243 16.65 5.36 12.64
C VAL A 243 16.91 5.43 14.14
N ARG A 244 16.38 6.47 14.77
CA ARG A 244 16.32 6.65 16.22
C ARG A 244 15.02 6.03 16.73
N ILE A 245 15.13 4.99 17.53
CA ILE A 245 14.02 4.37 18.26
C ILE A 245 14.00 4.94 19.68
N THR A 246 12.92 5.62 20.04
CA THR A 246 12.70 6.19 21.37
C THR A 246 11.69 5.31 22.11
N PRO A 247 12.06 4.52 23.12
CA PRO A 247 11.11 3.66 23.84
C PRO A 247 10.10 4.52 24.63
N VAL A 248 8.83 4.14 24.57
CA VAL A 248 7.76 4.79 25.34
C VAL A 248 7.72 4.20 26.75
N THR A 249 7.81 5.05 27.77
CA THR A 249 7.72 4.62 29.18
C THR A 249 6.40 3.88 29.44
N PRO A 250 6.44 2.59 29.83
CA PRO A 250 5.26 1.81 30.19
C PRO A 250 4.48 2.48 31.32
N PHE A 251 3.15 2.34 31.32
CA PHE A 251 2.28 3.05 32.28
C PHE A 251 2.71 2.86 33.74
N GLU A 252 3.09 1.64 34.12
CA GLU A 252 3.57 1.25 35.45
C GLU A 252 4.83 2.00 35.91
N GLN A 253 5.66 2.46 34.97
CA GLN A 253 6.95 3.12 35.22
C GLN A 253 6.86 4.66 35.12
N ARG A 254 5.71 5.23 34.75
CA ARG A 254 5.56 6.69 34.58
C ARG A 254 5.55 7.49 35.89
N ALA A 255 5.40 6.82 37.03
CA ALA A 255 5.45 7.46 38.34
C ALA A 255 6.88 7.85 38.76
N ASP A 256 7.90 7.18 38.22
CA ASP A 256 9.32 7.45 38.43
C ASP A 256 10.05 7.42 37.08
N PRO A 257 9.86 8.45 36.24
CA PRO A 257 10.39 8.46 34.88
C PRO A 257 11.91 8.54 34.88
N VAL A 258 12.56 7.62 34.16
CA VAL A 258 14.00 7.69 33.89
C VAL A 258 14.32 9.03 33.23
N ALA A 259 15.25 9.79 33.81
CA ALA A 259 15.49 11.20 33.47
C ALA A 259 15.93 11.42 32.00
N ASP A 260 16.66 10.47 31.42
CA ASP A 260 16.98 10.39 30.00
C ASP A 260 16.54 9.01 29.46
N PRO A 261 15.56 8.93 28.53
CA PRO A 261 15.24 7.67 27.86
C PRO A 261 16.41 7.26 26.96
N GLU A 262 16.93 6.05 27.12
CA GLU A 262 18.01 5.53 26.27
C GLU A 262 17.53 5.39 24.82
N PHE A 263 18.04 6.26 23.94
CA PHE A 263 17.77 6.18 22.50
C PHE A 263 18.52 5.01 21.89
N ARG A 264 17.81 4.06 21.29
CA ARG A 264 18.44 3.04 20.45
C ARG A 264 18.57 3.56 19.03
N PHE A 265 19.76 3.49 18.45
CA PHE A 265 20.02 3.84 17.06
C PHE A 265 20.32 2.59 16.24
N VAL A 266 19.71 2.48 15.07
CA VAL A 266 20.16 1.57 14.01
C VAL A 266 20.66 2.45 12.86
N THR A 267 21.93 2.29 12.50
CA THR A 267 22.62 3.16 11.53
C THR A 267 23.06 2.32 10.33
N SER A 268 22.76 2.79 9.11
CA SER A 268 23.28 2.14 7.90
C SER A 268 24.77 2.37 7.76
N GLY A 269 25.45 1.59 6.92
CA GLY A 269 26.71 2.03 6.34
C GLY A 269 26.52 3.26 5.45
N TRP A 270 27.62 3.91 5.08
CA TRP A 270 27.57 4.95 4.05
C TRP A 270 27.18 4.34 2.69
N ARG A 271 26.45 5.14 1.90
CA ARG A 271 25.93 4.78 0.56
C ARG A 271 26.24 5.91 -0.41
N SER A 272 26.51 5.57 -1.67
CA SER A 272 26.54 6.60 -2.72
C SER A 272 25.15 7.22 -2.92
N PRO A 273 25.07 8.54 -3.13
CA PRO A 273 23.80 9.23 -3.34
C PRO A 273 23.15 8.79 -4.64
N LEU A 274 21.82 8.71 -4.61
CA LEU A 274 21.02 8.42 -5.79
C LEU A 274 20.47 9.73 -6.37
N PRO A 275 20.50 9.93 -7.71
CA PRO A 275 20.03 11.16 -8.33
C PRO A 275 18.53 11.33 -8.12
N ALA A 276 18.14 12.48 -7.55
CA ALA A 276 16.74 12.89 -7.48
C ALA A 276 16.21 13.30 -8.86
N SER A 277 14.91 13.14 -9.10
CA SER A 277 14.29 13.77 -10.27
C SER A 277 14.25 15.29 -10.06
N THR A 278 14.34 16.08 -11.13
CA THR A 278 14.37 17.54 -11.03
C THR A 278 13.05 18.13 -10.51
N MET A 279 11.93 17.42 -10.68
CA MET A 279 10.63 17.82 -10.12
C MET A 279 10.53 17.51 -8.62
N ASP A 280 11.04 16.35 -8.19
CA ASP A 280 11.03 15.97 -6.77
C ASP A 280 11.98 16.86 -5.97
N GLN A 281 13.17 17.16 -6.50
CA GLN A 281 14.17 17.98 -5.80
C GLN A 281 13.64 19.39 -5.50
N GLY A 282 12.93 20.03 -6.42
CA GLY A 282 12.39 21.38 -6.20
C GLY A 282 11.33 21.45 -5.08
N ALA A 283 10.58 20.38 -4.84
CA ALA A 283 9.67 20.29 -3.70
C ALA A 283 10.42 20.03 -2.37
N ILE A 284 11.48 19.23 -2.43
CA ILE A 284 12.33 18.85 -1.29
C ILE A 284 13.19 20.05 -0.85
N ASP A 285 13.68 20.87 -1.76
CA ASP A 285 14.40 22.12 -1.45
C ASP A 285 13.53 23.12 -0.66
N VAL A 286 12.21 23.17 -0.94
CA VAL A 286 11.26 24.01 -0.20
C VAL A 286 11.02 23.49 1.22
N LEU A 287 11.01 22.17 1.42
CA LEU A 287 10.71 21.52 2.71
C LEU A 287 11.93 21.41 3.64
N TYR A 288 13.09 21.05 3.09
CA TYR A 288 14.29 20.69 3.85
C TYR A 288 15.47 21.64 3.62
N GLY A 289 15.41 22.49 2.59
CA GLY A 289 16.49 23.43 2.30
C GLY A 289 16.71 24.43 3.43
N ARG A 290 17.97 24.86 3.61
CA ARG A 290 18.40 25.77 4.69
C ARG A 290 17.66 27.12 4.73
N GLY A 291 16.91 27.47 3.68
CA GLY A 291 16.05 28.66 3.58
C GLY A 291 14.53 28.42 3.74
N GLY A 292 14.09 27.21 4.08
CA GLY A 292 12.68 26.90 4.37
C GLY A 292 12.15 27.76 5.52
N ARG A 293 10.99 28.40 5.32
CA ARG A 293 10.45 29.45 6.21
C ARG A 293 10.28 28.96 7.65
N SER A 294 10.90 29.68 8.57
CA SER A 294 10.55 29.76 10.00
C SER A 294 9.30 30.61 10.22
#